data_AF-A0A5S4EWX1-F1
#
_entry.id   AF-A0A5S4EWX1-F1
#
_cell.length_a   1.000
_cell.length_b   1.000
_cell.length_c   1.000
_cell.angle_alpha   90.00
_cell.angle_beta   90.00
_cell.angle_gamma   90.00
#
_symmetry.space_group_name_H-M   'P 1'
#
loop_
_entity.id
_entity.type
_entity.pdbx_description
1 polymer ?
#
loop_
_entity_poly.entity_id
_entity_poly.type
_entity_poly.pdbx_seq_one_letter_code
_entity_poly.pdbx_strand_id
1 'polypeptide(L)'
;MTDPGSTPERGSLARLHPIDGMLLRSTHLERIQGYAASLSAALGRAGGHGVVSGYRVRLDPVKREIAVDPGLAVDGQGRPLLLEATATVDLSGLSPGPADLRLVVATRADVPFGQEEIYGELCGDPVGAPAPQHAYVSESVRVEVRPVTVGSVDAADLTLRSQVANAWFERERQEARPWISVDDATPLT
;
A
#
# COMPACT_ATOMS: atom_id res chain seq x y z
N MET A 1 1.88 -13.89 -16.16
CA MET A 1 3.26 -13.46 -15.87
C MET A 1 3.16 -12.58 -14.63
N THR A 2 3.71 -13.00 -13.50
CA THR A 2 3.59 -12.26 -12.23
C THR A 2 4.55 -11.08 -12.28
N ASP A 3 4.04 -9.87 -12.08
CA ASP A 3 4.87 -8.67 -12.04
C ASP A 3 5.80 -8.71 -10.82
N PRO A 4 7.07 -8.28 -10.95
CA PRO A 4 7.99 -8.30 -9.83
C PRO A 4 7.60 -7.25 -8.79
N GLY A 5 7.65 -7.66 -7.52
CA GLY A 5 7.35 -6.80 -6.39
C GLY A 5 8.15 -7.16 -5.16
N SER A 6 8.29 -6.21 -4.25
CA SER A 6 8.94 -6.41 -2.97
C SER A 6 8.05 -7.23 -2.04
N THR A 7 8.66 -8.04 -1.18
CA THR A 7 7.93 -8.59 -0.03
C THR A 7 7.65 -7.44 0.94
N PRO A 8 6.39 -7.21 1.36
CA PRO A 8 6.09 -6.18 2.34
C PRO A 8 6.67 -6.62 3.69
N GLU A 9 7.60 -5.84 4.23
CA GLU A 9 8.07 -6.00 5.61
C GLU A 9 7.13 -5.25 6.57
N ARG A 10 7.07 -5.67 7.84
CA ARG A 10 6.23 -5.01 8.85
C ARG A 10 6.58 -3.52 8.94
N GLY A 11 5.62 -2.65 8.67
CA GLY A 11 5.71 -1.21 8.91
C GLY A 11 5.35 -0.84 10.36
N SER A 12 5.74 0.37 10.78
CA SER A 12 5.47 0.88 12.13
C SER A 12 4.00 1.18 12.44
N LEU A 13 3.16 1.36 11.42
CA LEU A 13 1.73 1.54 11.63
C LEU A 13 1.08 0.19 11.91
N ALA A 14 0.99 -0.17 13.18
CA ALA A 14 0.34 -1.39 13.61
C ALA A 14 -1.00 -1.11 14.29
N ARG A 15 -2.08 -1.68 13.75
CA ARG A 15 -3.43 -1.61 14.33
C ARG A 15 -3.85 -2.93 14.94
N LEU A 16 -4.77 -2.86 15.90
CA LEU A 16 -5.48 -4.04 16.38
C LEU A 16 -6.43 -4.55 15.28
N HIS A 17 -6.45 -5.86 15.10
CA HIS A 17 -7.46 -6.57 14.33
C HIS A 17 -8.37 -7.29 15.33
N PRO A 18 -9.54 -6.72 15.66
CA PRO A 18 -10.42 -7.33 16.64
C PRO A 18 -10.96 -8.66 16.09
N ILE A 19 -10.83 -9.70 16.90
CA ILE A 19 -11.32 -11.04 16.62
C ILE A 19 -12.37 -11.38 17.66
N ASP A 20 -13.40 -12.11 17.26
CA ASP A 20 -14.43 -12.57 18.19
C ASP A 20 -13.85 -13.57 19.19
N GLY A 21 -14.33 -13.52 20.44
CA GLY A 21 -13.77 -14.32 21.55
C GLY A 21 -12.41 -13.86 22.08
N MET A 22 -11.82 -12.79 21.53
CA MET A 22 -10.60 -12.19 22.07
C MET A 22 -10.91 -11.35 23.32
N LEU A 23 -10.25 -11.64 24.44
CA LEU A 23 -10.33 -10.78 25.63
C LEU A 23 -9.51 -9.50 25.43
N LEU A 24 -10.19 -8.35 25.54
CA LEU A 24 -9.52 -7.05 25.46
C LEU A 24 -8.68 -6.80 26.71
N ARG A 25 -7.39 -6.53 26.50
CA ARG A 25 -6.40 -6.22 27.55
C ARG A 25 -5.96 -4.76 27.46
N SER A 26 -5.32 -4.24 28.51
CA SER A 26 -4.78 -2.87 28.51
C SER A 26 -3.81 -2.63 27.35
N THR A 27 -2.98 -3.62 27.02
CA THR A 27 -2.03 -3.58 25.90
C THR A 27 -2.73 -3.39 24.53
N HIS A 28 -3.97 -3.86 24.38
CA HIS A 28 -4.76 -3.66 23.16
C HIS A 28 -5.23 -2.21 23.04
N LEU A 29 -5.64 -1.59 24.15
CA LEU A 29 -6.01 -0.18 24.19
C LEU A 29 -4.81 0.73 23.94
N GLU A 30 -3.66 0.41 24.52
CA GLU A 30 -2.39 1.09 24.23
C GLU A 30 -2.05 1.01 22.74
N ARG A 31 -2.27 -0.16 22.10
CA ARG A 31 -2.05 -0.32 20.66
C ARG A 31 -2.99 0.55 19.83
N ILE A 32 -4.28 0.60 20.18
CA ILE A 32 -5.27 1.45 19.49
C ILE A 32 -4.89 2.92 19.61
N GLN A 33 -4.52 3.38 20.81
CA GLN A 33 -4.10 4.77 21.05
C GLN A 33 -2.80 5.10 20.31
N GLY A 34 -1.81 4.21 20.37
CA GLY A 34 -0.55 4.36 19.65
C GLY A 34 -0.75 4.42 18.14
N TYR A 35 -1.60 3.57 17.59
CA TYR A 35 -1.98 3.62 16.17
C TYR A 35 -2.63 4.95 15.81
N ALA A 36 -3.63 5.40 16.58
CA ALA A 36 -4.32 6.66 16.32
C ALA A 36 -3.36 7.86 16.36
N ALA A 37 -2.41 7.88 17.32
CA ALA A 37 -1.39 8.90 17.42
C ALA A 37 -0.43 8.90 16.20
N SER A 38 0.09 7.73 15.82
CA SER A 38 0.97 7.60 14.66
C SER A 38 0.27 7.95 13.34
N LEU A 39 -0.99 7.51 13.17
CA LEU A 39 -1.82 7.86 12.01
C LEU A 39 -2.04 9.38 11.94
N SER A 40 -2.43 10.00 13.06
CA SER A 40 -2.64 11.44 13.13
C SER A 40 -1.35 12.23 12.85
N ALA A 41 -0.20 11.74 13.33
CA ALA A 41 1.09 12.35 13.05
C ALA A 41 1.49 12.22 11.57
N ALA A 42 1.25 11.06 10.96
CA ALA A 42 1.52 10.83 9.54
C ALA A 42 0.65 11.73 8.66
N LEU A 43 -0.65 11.79 8.93
CA LEU A 43 -1.59 12.63 8.18
C LEU A 43 -1.38 14.12 8.46
N GLY A 44 -1.05 14.52 9.69
CA GLY A 44 -0.77 15.92 10.02
C GLY A 44 0.47 16.48 9.31
N ARG A 45 1.41 15.61 8.91
CA ARG A 45 2.54 15.97 8.05
C ARG A 45 2.15 16.06 6.56
N ALA A 46 1.09 15.36 6.17
CA ALA A 46 0.62 15.31 4.80
C ALA A 46 -0.38 16.45 4.54
N GLY A 47 -0.05 17.36 3.63
CA GLY A 47 -0.96 18.44 3.20
C GLY A 47 -2.05 17.99 2.20
N GLY A 48 -2.15 16.69 1.92
CA GLY A 48 -3.00 16.10 0.89
C GLY A 48 -2.52 14.72 0.44
N HIS A 49 -3.10 14.18 -0.62
CA HIS A 49 -2.63 12.95 -1.27
C HIS A 49 -1.34 13.22 -2.07
N GLY A 50 -0.52 12.18 -2.22
CA GLY A 50 0.77 12.23 -2.94
C GLY A 50 1.96 11.90 -2.06
N VAL A 51 3.16 12.02 -2.64
CA VAL A 51 4.42 11.79 -1.92
C VAL A 51 4.75 13.00 -1.06
N VAL A 52 4.83 12.81 0.26
CA VAL A 52 5.15 13.85 1.23
C VAL A 52 6.66 13.99 1.38
N SER A 53 7.36 12.86 1.54
CA SER A 53 8.81 12.82 1.65
C SER A 53 9.37 11.44 1.26
N GLY A 54 10.64 11.39 0.83
CA GLY A 54 11.31 10.13 0.52
C GLY A 54 10.84 9.51 -0.80
N TYR A 55 10.65 8.18 -0.83
CA TYR A 55 10.24 7.42 -2.04
C TYR A 55 11.16 7.62 -3.25
N ARG A 56 12.45 7.90 -3.00
CA ARG A 56 13.42 8.05 -4.09
C ARG A 56 13.66 6.69 -4.73
N VAL A 57 13.46 6.62 -6.04
CA VAL A 57 13.71 5.42 -6.84
C VAL A 57 15.13 5.47 -7.41
N ARG A 58 15.89 4.39 -7.19
CA ARG A 58 17.23 4.19 -7.75
C ARG A 58 17.25 2.88 -8.53
N LEU A 59 17.77 2.91 -9.75
CA LEU A 59 17.96 1.72 -10.57
C LEU A 59 19.43 1.31 -10.51
N ASP A 60 19.69 0.06 -10.13
CA ASP A 60 21.00 -0.57 -10.30
C ASP A 60 20.96 -1.45 -11.56
N PRO A 61 21.52 -0.99 -12.69
CA PRO A 61 21.47 -1.73 -13.95
C PRO A 61 22.35 -2.99 -13.93
N VAL A 62 23.35 -3.05 -13.05
CA VAL A 62 24.27 -4.19 -12.95
C VAL A 62 23.61 -5.31 -12.17
N LYS A 63 23.00 -4.99 -11.02
CA LYS A 63 22.26 -5.96 -10.21
C LYS A 63 20.87 -6.27 -10.75
N ARG A 64 20.37 -5.46 -11.68
CA ARG A 64 18.99 -5.50 -12.18
C ARG A 64 17.99 -5.35 -11.03
N GLU A 65 18.21 -4.36 -10.18
CA GLU A 65 17.38 -4.09 -9.02
C GLU A 65 16.88 -2.65 -9.01
N ILE A 66 15.66 -2.45 -8.50
CA ILE A 66 15.15 -1.12 -8.13
C ILE A 66 15.17 -1.03 -6.62
N ALA A 67 15.79 0.03 -6.10
CA ALA A 67 15.73 0.40 -4.70
C ALA A 67 14.82 1.62 -4.53
N VAL A 68 13.87 1.54 -3.61
CA VAL A 68 13.01 2.66 -3.20
C VAL A 68 13.35 3.03 -1.77
N ASP A 69 13.88 4.24 -1.59
CA ASP A 69 14.29 4.74 -0.28
C ASP A 69 13.06 4.97 0.64
N PRO A 70 13.23 4.88 1.98
CA PRO A 70 12.18 5.16 2.95
C PRO A 70 11.47 6.49 2.69
N GLY A 71 10.19 6.56 3.02
CA GLY A 71 9.38 7.74 2.76
C GLY A 71 7.95 7.67 3.28
N LEU A 72 7.26 8.79 3.18
CA LEU A 72 5.84 8.94 3.50
C LEU A 72 5.11 9.44 2.25
N ALA A 73 4.03 8.74 1.90
CA ALA A 73 3.05 9.18 0.92
C ALA A 73 1.64 9.00 1.49
N VAL A 74 0.66 9.61 0.85
CA VAL A 74 -0.76 9.43 1.17
C VAL A 74 -1.50 9.04 -0.10
N ASP A 75 -2.26 7.95 -0.05
CA ASP A 75 -3.04 7.47 -1.20
C ASP A 75 -4.28 8.35 -1.46
N GLY A 76 -4.96 8.12 -2.59
CA GLY A 76 -6.18 8.86 -2.94
C GLY A 76 -7.36 8.65 -1.97
N GLN A 77 -7.27 7.66 -1.07
CA GLN A 77 -8.25 7.40 0.00
C GLN A 77 -7.84 8.06 1.32
N GLY A 78 -6.79 8.88 1.33
CA GLY A 78 -6.29 9.54 2.54
C GLY A 78 -5.56 8.61 3.50
N ARG A 79 -5.12 7.43 3.05
CA ARG A 79 -4.39 6.47 3.89
C ARG A 79 -2.88 6.67 3.73
N PRO A 80 -2.11 6.67 4.83
CA PRO A 80 -0.68 6.81 4.76
C PRO A 80 -0.03 5.54 4.17
N LEU A 81 0.96 5.75 3.32
CA LEU A 81 1.90 4.76 2.83
C LEU A 81 3.25 5.14 3.45
N LEU A 82 3.60 4.49 4.55
CA LEU A 82 4.85 4.73 5.28
C LEU A 82 5.82 3.59 5.01
N LEU A 83 6.90 3.89 4.31
CA LEU A 83 8.00 2.97 4.05
C LEU A 83 9.17 3.33 4.97
N GLU A 84 9.56 2.42 5.86
CA GLU A 84 10.58 2.69 6.89
C GLU A 84 11.99 2.24 6.51
N ALA A 85 12.07 1.23 5.64
CA ALA A 85 13.31 0.65 5.15
C ALA A 85 13.32 0.68 3.63
N THR A 86 14.52 0.64 3.04
CA THR A 86 14.67 0.59 1.59
C THR A 86 14.02 -0.67 1.04
N ALA A 87 13.02 -0.52 0.18
CA ALA A 87 12.41 -1.64 -0.53
C ALA A 87 13.21 -1.95 -1.80
N THR A 88 13.62 -3.20 -1.96
CA THR A 88 14.31 -3.67 -3.16
C THR A 88 13.36 -4.54 -3.98
N VAL A 89 13.33 -4.31 -5.30
CA VAL A 89 12.60 -5.12 -6.28
C VAL A 89 13.59 -5.69 -7.28
N ASP A 90 13.62 -7.02 -7.38
CA ASP A 90 14.42 -7.74 -8.37
C ASP A 90 13.76 -7.68 -9.76
N LEU A 91 14.53 -7.29 -10.78
CA LEU A 91 14.11 -7.24 -12.18
C LEU A 91 14.67 -8.39 -13.02
N SER A 92 15.36 -9.36 -12.41
CA SER A 92 16.03 -10.47 -13.12
C SER A 92 15.11 -11.27 -14.05
N GLY A 93 13.82 -11.37 -13.69
CA GLY A 93 12.78 -12.03 -14.47
C GLY A 93 12.16 -11.20 -15.59
N LEU A 94 12.58 -9.94 -15.77
CA LEU A 94 12.05 -9.05 -16.79
C LEU A 94 12.90 -9.08 -18.06
N SER A 95 12.26 -9.31 -19.20
CA SER A 95 12.90 -9.17 -20.52
C SER A 95 12.76 -7.72 -21.00
N PRO A 96 13.87 -7.02 -21.31
CA PRO A 96 13.80 -5.66 -21.83
C PRO A 96 13.27 -5.65 -23.27
N GLY A 97 12.22 -4.88 -23.52
CA GLY A 97 11.71 -4.57 -24.85
C GLY A 97 12.13 -3.16 -25.32
N PRO A 98 12.16 -2.91 -26.64
CA PRO A 98 12.65 -1.63 -27.22
C PRO A 98 11.79 -0.40 -26.90
N ALA A 99 10.60 -0.58 -26.28
CA ALA A 99 9.72 0.48 -25.79
C ALA A 99 9.04 0.07 -24.47
N ASP A 100 9.75 -0.67 -23.63
CA ASP A 100 9.18 -1.20 -22.37
C ASP A 100 9.22 -0.13 -21.27
N LEU A 101 8.17 0.67 -21.22
CA LEU A 101 7.96 1.62 -20.14
C LEU A 101 7.31 0.89 -18.97
N ARG A 102 7.85 1.16 -17.77
CA ARG A 102 7.37 0.56 -16.54
C ARG A 102 7.22 1.60 -15.44
N LEU A 103 6.19 1.43 -14.63
CA LEU A 103 5.91 2.25 -13.46
C LEU A 103 6.34 1.50 -12.21
N VAL A 104 6.99 2.23 -11.31
CA VAL A 104 7.24 1.78 -9.94
C VAL A 104 6.08 2.26 -9.09
N VAL A 105 5.26 1.32 -8.63
CA VAL A 105 4.01 1.60 -7.92
C VAL A 105 4.16 1.17 -6.47
N ALA A 106 3.98 2.12 -5.55
CA ALA A 106 3.86 1.83 -4.12
C ALA A 106 2.39 1.64 -3.76
N THR A 107 2.05 0.51 -3.15
CA THR A 107 0.69 0.17 -2.72
C THR A 107 0.69 -0.24 -1.25
N ARG A 108 -0.45 -0.08 -0.59
CA ARG A 108 -0.64 -0.58 0.77
C ARG A 108 -0.64 -2.10 0.78
N ALA A 109 0.03 -2.69 1.76
CA ALA A 109 -0.02 -4.12 2.05
C ALA A 109 -0.25 -4.33 3.55
N ASP A 110 -1.27 -5.09 3.90
CA ASP A 110 -1.54 -5.43 5.30
C ASP A 110 -0.81 -6.73 5.64
N VAL A 111 0.05 -6.69 6.66
CA VAL A 111 0.82 -7.84 7.14
C VAL A 111 0.31 -8.26 8.53
N PRO A 112 -0.43 -9.37 8.66
CA PRO A 112 -0.91 -9.83 9.96
C PRO A 112 0.25 -10.30 10.84
N PHE A 113 0.17 -10.02 12.15
CA PHE A 113 1.19 -10.43 13.11
C PHE A 113 0.65 -10.51 14.55
N GLY A 114 1.51 -10.99 15.44
CA GLY A 114 1.18 -11.30 16.84
C GLY A 114 0.34 -12.57 16.93
N GLN A 115 0.27 -13.13 18.13
CA GLN A 115 -0.55 -14.30 18.40
C GLN A 115 -1.32 -14.04 19.68
N GLU A 116 -2.62 -14.26 19.61
CA GLU A 116 -3.54 -14.05 20.71
C GLU A 116 -4.38 -15.31 20.90
N GLU A 117 -4.55 -15.69 22.17
CA GLU A 117 -5.44 -16.77 22.56
C GLU A 117 -6.89 -16.30 22.37
N ILE A 118 -7.67 -17.08 21.65
CA ILE A 118 -9.10 -16.85 21.49
C ILE A 118 -9.82 -17.76 22.45
N TYR A 119 -10.73 -17.20 23.23
CA TYR A 119 -11.63 -17.99 24.04
C TYR A 119 -12.86 -18.29 23.21
N GLY A 120 -12.96 -19.55 22.81
CA GLY A 120 -14.11 -20.08 22.08
C GLY A 120 -15.44 -19.94 22.82
N GLU A 121 -16.54 -20.17 22.10
CA GLU A 121 -17.84 -20.30 22.75
C GLU A 121 -17.80 -21.54 23.66
N LEU A 122 -18.05 -21.34 24.96
CA LEU A 122 -17.99 -22.36 26.02
C LEU A 122 -18.75 -23.67 25.73
N CYS A 123 -19.64 -23.67 24.73
CA CYS A 123 -20.49 -24.82 24.37
C CYS A 123 -20.47 -25.18 22.87
N GLY A 124 -19.66 -24.52 22.03
CA GLY A 124 -19.72 -24.64 20.56
C GLY A 124 -18.52 -25.32 19.90
N ASP A 125 -17.35 -25.32 20.56
CA ASP A 125 -16.12 -25.70 19.88
C ASP A 125 -15.80 -27.21 19.93
N PRO A 126 -15.31 -27.80 18.81
CA PRO A 126 -14.81 -29.16 18.80
C PRO A 126 -13.62 -29.30 19.77
N VAL A 127 -13.51 -30.46 20.41
CA VAL A 127 -12.48 -30.75 21.43
C VAL A 127 -11.07 -30.52 20.87
N GLY A 128 -10.48 -29.38 21.22
CA GLY A 128 -9.13 -28.95 20.83
C GLY A 128 -8.90 -27.50 21.26
N ALA A 129 -7.66 -27.12 21.62
CA ALA A 129 -7.36 -25.72 21.89
C ALA A 129 -7.54 -24.90 20.60
N PRO A 130 -8.26 -23.76 20.62
CA PRO A 130 -8.40 -22.92 19.44
C PRO A 130 -7.01 -22.48 18.96
N ALA A 131 -6.82 -22.46 17.64
CA ALA A 131 -5.55 -22.04 17.06
C ALA A 131 -5.34 -20.54 17.34
N PRO A 132 -4.15 -20.12 17.78
CA PRO A 132 -3.85 -18.70 17.99
C PRO A 132 -4.00 -17.94 16.67
N GLN A 133 -4.67 -16.79 16.73
CA GLN A 133 -4.87 -15.94 15.56
C GLN A 133 -4.08 -14.63 15.66
N HIS A 134 -3.90 -13.98 14.52
CA HIS A 134 -3.17 -12.71 14.42
C HIS A 134 -4.04 -11.53 14.84
N ALA A 135 -3.89 -11.10 16.09
CA ALA A 135 -4.63 -9.97 16.66
C ALA A 135 -4.16 -8.59 16.17
N TYR A 136 -3.06 -8.51 15.41
CA TYR A 136 -2.56 -7.24 14.90
C TYR A 136 -2.32 -7.28 13.40
N VAL A 137 -2.47 -6.13 12.76
CA VAL A 137 -2.15 -5.92 11.35
C VAL A 137 -1.21 -4.74 11.26
N SER A 138 -0.06 -4.97 10.62
CA SER A 138 0.89 -3.94 10.24
C SER A 138 0.50 -3.40 8.87
N GLU A 139 0.32 -2.09 8.78
CA GLU A 139 0.13 -1.36 7.53
C GLU A 139 1.51 -1.11 6.92
N SER A 140 1.83 -1.92 5.92
CA SER A 140 3.09 -1.91 5.21
C SER A 140 2.91 -1.35 3.80
N VAL A 141 4.03 -1.18 3.10
CA VAL A 141 4.07 -0.77 1.70
C VAL A 141 4.67 -1.89 0.87
N ARG A 142 4.00 -2.24 -0.22
CA ARG A 142 4.54 -3.09 -1.28
C ARG A 142 4.92 -2.22 -2.46
N VAL A 143 6.12 -2.41 -2.98
CA VAL A 143 6.57 -1.78 -4.22
C VAL A 143 6.49 -2.81 -5.33
N GLU A 144 5.81 -2.46 -6.43
CA GLU A 144 5.63 -3.33 -7.60
C GLU A 144 6.09 -2.58 -8.85
N VAL A 145 6.57 -3.33 -9.85
CA VAL A 145 6.91 -2.77 -11.15
C VAL A 145 5.89 -3.22 -12.17
N ARG A 146 5.11 -2.29 -12.71
CA ARG A 146 4.01 -2.58 -13.64
C ARG A 146 4.33 -2.09 -15.04
N PRO A 147 4.02 -2.85 -16.09
CA PRO A 147 4.15 -2.36 -17.45
C PRO A 147 3.17 -1.20 -17.70
N VAL A 148 3.60 -0.18 -18.42
CA VAL A 148 2.74 0.88 -18.91
C VAL A 148 2.79 0.95 -20.43
N THR A 149 1.64 0.73 -21.05
CA THR A 149 1.45 1.00 -22.47
C THR A 149 0.97 2.45 -22.58
N VAL A 150 1.87 3.31 -23.03
CA VAL A 150 1.55 4.57 -23.71
C VAL A 150 1.63 4.32 -25.21
N GLY A 151 1.15 5.22 -26.05
CA GLY A 151 1.22 5.09 -27.52
C GLY A 151 2.66 4.94 -28.04
N SER A 152 2.89 5.15 -29.34
CA SER A 152 4.27 5.18 -29.85
C SER A 152 5.04 6.34 -29.20
N VAL A 153 5.91 6.04 -28.24
CA VAL A 153 6.74 7.04 -27.56
C VAL A 153 8.20 6.80 -27.90
N ASP A 154 8.88 7.86 -28.31
CA ASP A 154 10.32 7.86 -28.46
C ASP A 154 10.95 8.04 -27.07
N ALA A 155 11.82 7.11 -26.66
CA ALA A 155 12.51 7.18 -25.39
C ALA A 155 13.42 8.43 -25.28
N ALA A 156 13.82 9.01 -26.42
CA ALA A 156 14.62 10.23 -26.48
C ALA A 156 13.79 11.53 -26.31
N ASP A 157 12.46 11.43 -26.29
CA ASP A 157 11.58 12.59 -26.13
C ASP A 157 11.65 13.14 -24.70
N LEU A 158 12.02 14.42 -24.56
CA LEU A 158 12.06 15.12 -23.27
C LEU A 158 10.67 15.21 -22.61
N THR A 159 9.59 15.07 -23.39
CA THR A 159 8.21 15.07 -22.92
C THR A 159 7.68 13.68 -22.57
N LEU A 160 8.48 12.62 -22.74
CA LEU A 160 8.09 11.24 -22.42
C LEU A 160 7.49 11.12 -21.01
N ARG A 161 8.12 11.73 -20.01
CA ARG A 161 7.67 11.67 -18.62
C ARG A 161 6.29 12.32 -18.43
N SER A 162 6.07 13.48 -19.04
CA SER A 162 4.78 14.17 -18.92
C SER A 162 3.69 13.44 -19.71
N GLN A 163 4.02 12.85 -20.86
CA GLN A 163 3.10 12.01 -21.63
C GLN A 163 2.69 10.75 -20.86
N VAL A 164 3.65 10.03 -20.28
CA VAL A 164 3.39 8.85 -19.43
C VAL A 164 2.53 9.23 -18.22
N ALA A 165 2.89 10.29 -17.51
CA ALA A 165 2.14 10.75 -16.36
C ALA A 165 0.70 11.15 -16.72
N ASN A 166 0.52 11.90 -17.82
CA ASN A 166 -0.80 12.31 -18.27
C ASN A 166 -1.66 11.12 -18.69
N ALA A 167 -1.09 10.17 -19.46
CA ALA A 167 -1.81 8.96 -19.85
C ALA A 167 -2.20 8.09 -18.65
N TRP A 168 -1.35 8.05 -17.61
CA TRP A 168 -1.65 7.37 -16.35
C TRP A 168 -2.79 8.04 -15.60
N PHE A 169 -2.72 9.36 -15.38
CA PHE A 169 -3.77 10.08 -14.66
C PHE A 169 -5.11 10.10 -15.41
N GLU A 170 -5.09 10.12 -16.74
CA GLU A 170 -6.32 10.01 -17.52
C GLU A 170 -6.98 8.63 -17.36
N ARG A 171 -6.17 7.57 -17.30
CA ARG A 171 -6.66 6.22 -16.98
C ARG A 171 -7.25 6.15 -15.56
N GLU A 172 -6.52 6.66 -14.57
CA GLU A 172 -7.04 6.73 -13.20
C GLU A 172 -8.35 7.52 -13.12
N ARG A 173 -8.49 8.64 -13.86
CA ARG A 173 -9.73 9.42 -13.90
C ARG A 173 -10.89 8.64 -14.51
N GLN A 174 -10.64 7.85 -15.55
CA GLN A 174 -11.67 7.02 -16.20
C GLN A 174 -12.10 5.84 -15.32
N GLU A 175 -11.16 5.27 -14.55
CA GLU A 175 -11.42 4.15 -13.63
C GLU A 175 -12.02 4.62 -12.29
N ALA A 176 -11.69 5.83 -11.84
CA ALA A 176 -12.24 6.40 -10.63
C ALA A 176 -13.72 6.73 -10.80
N ARG A 177 -14.56 6.29 -9.85
CA ARG A 177 -15.94 6.77 -9.75
C ARG A 177 -15.91 8.29 -9.52
N PRO A 178 -16.57 9.10 -10.37
CA PRO A 178 -16.61 10.54 -10.16
C PRO A 178 -17.25 10.84 -8.81
N TRP A 179 -16.59 11.66 -8.00
CA TRP A 179 -17.04 12.03 -6.65
C TRP A 179 -18.42 12.73 -6.69
N ILE A 180 -18.73 13.41 -7.80
CA ILE A 180 -20.03 13.99 -8.08
C ILE A 180 -20.64 13.17 -9.22
N SER A 181 -21.52 12.24 -8.87
CA SER A 181 -22.49 11.69 -9.81
C SER A 181 -23.80 12.47 -9.62
N VAL A 182 -24.40 12.93 -10.72
CA VAL A 182 -25.64 13.72 -10.70
C VAL A 182 -26.83 12.91 -10.15
N ASP A 183 -26.65 11.61 -9.94
CA ASP A 183 -27.69 10.66 -9.53
C ASP A 183 -28.06 10.72 -8.03
N ASP A 184 -27.30 11.43 -7.19
CA ASP A 184 -27.69 11.69 -5.78
C ASP A 184 -28.73 12.83 -5.64
N ALA A 185 -29.21 13.39 -6.76
CA ALA A 185 -30.39 14.25 -6.78
C ALA A 185 -31.64 13.42 -6.48
N THR A 186 -31.88 13.17 -5.19
CA THR A 186 -33.17 12.66 -4.71
C THR A 186 -34.25 13.63 -5.19
N PRO A 187 -35.22 13.21 -6.03
CA PRO A 187 -36.30 14.11 -6.42
C PRO A 187 -37.09 14.47 -5.16
N LEU A 188 -37.06 15.75 -4.78
CA LEU A 188 -37.96 16.31 -3.79
C LEU A 188 -39.38 16.12 -4.32
N THR A 189 -40.08 15.13 -3.75
CA THR A 189 -41.50 14.89 -3.94
C THR A 189 -42.24 15.25 -2.67
#